data_AF-A0A536W723-F1
#
_entry.id   AF-A0A536W723-F1
#
_cell.length_a   1.000
_cell.length_b   1.000
_cell.length_c   1.000
_cell.angle_alpha   90.00
_cell.angle_beta   90.00
_cell.angle_gamma   90.00
#
_symmetry.space_group_name_H-M   'P 1'
#
loop_
_entity.id
_entity.type
_entity.pdbx_description
1 polymer ?
#
loop_
_entity_poly.entity_id
_entity_poly.type
_entity_poly.pdbx_seq_one_letter_code
_entity_poly.pdbx_strand_id
1 'polypeptide(L)' 'MVSIVKEIAMASECSHLEFVLTSTPNTAGCEECLAMGDTWVHLRLCRTCGHVSCCDDSKIE' A
#
# COMPACT_ATOMS: atom_id res chain seq x y z
N MET A 1 15.07 -29.11 26.96
CA MET A 1 15.69 -28.10 26.10
C MET A 1 15.40 -28.46 24.65
N VAL A 2 14.18 -28.23 24.16
CA VAL A 2 13.92 -28.18 22.72
C VAL A 2 13.57 -26.74 22.41
N SER A 3 14.59 -26.10 21.86
CA SER A 3 14.62 -24.84 21.14
C SER A 3 13.28 -24.49 20.48
N ILE A 4 12.66 -23.36 20.85
CA ILE A 4 12.83 -22.01 20.26
C ILE A 4 11.82 -21.77 19.11
N VAL A 5 11.08 -20.67 19.26
CA VAL A 5 10.13 -19.98 18.36
C VAL A 5 8.93 -20.76 17.80
N LYS A 6 7.76 -20.58 18.44
CA LYS A 6 6.47 -20.81 17.77
C LYS A 6 6.32 -19.71 16.73
N GLU A 7 6.64 -20.05 15.49
CA GLU A 7 6.49 -19.25 14.28
C GLU A 7 5.19 -18.43 14.33
N ILE A 8 5.32 -17.11 14.24
CA ILE A 8 4.18 -16.20 14.10
C ILE A 8 3.61 -16.50 12.71
N ALA A 9 2.49 -17.21 12.64
CA ALA A 9 1.90 -17.61 11.37
C ALA A 9 1.54 -16.36 10.55
N MET A 10 2.39 -16.02 9.58
CA MET A 10 2.04 -15.08 8.52
C MET A 10 0.87 -15.65 7.73
N ALA A 11 0.00 -14.77 7.21
CA ALA A 11 -1.12 -15.19 6.38
C ALA A 11 -0.63 -16.11 5.25
N SER A 12 -1.31 -17.23 5.06
CA SER A 12 -1.06 -18.13 3.93
C SER A 12 -1.20 -17.37 2.61
N GLU A 13 -0.39 -17.75 1.62
CA GLU A 13 -0.41 -17.17 0.28
C GLU A 13 -1.82 -17.14 -0.31
N CYS A 14 -2.20 -16.02 -0.94
CA CYS A 14 -3.49 -15.84 -1.59
C CYS A 14 -3.30 -15.63 -3.10
N SER A 15 -4.30 -16.01 -3.90
CA SER A 15 -4.26 -15.84 -5.36
C SER A 15 -3.97 -14.40 -5.77
N HIS A 16 -4.41 -13.40 -5.01
CA HIS A 16 -4.17 -11.99 -5.30
C HIS A 16 -2.69 -11.60 -5.47
N LEU A 17 -1.74 -12.38 -4.94
CA LEU A 17 -0.32 -12.15 -5.18
C LEU A 17 0.06 -12.25 -6.66
N GLU A 18 -0.72 -12.96 -7.48
CA GLU A 18 -0.52 -13.02 -8.93
C GLU A 18 -0.65 -11.64 -9.62
N PHE A 19 -1.36 -10.70 -8.98
CA PHE A 19 -1.58 -9.34 -9.49
C PHE A 19 -0.59 -8.31 -8.92
N VAL A 20 0.45 -8.75 -8.19
CA VAL A 20 1.52 -7.88 -7.68
C VAL A 20 2.59 -7.74 -8.76
N LEU A 21 2.36 -6.80 -9.67
CA LEU A 21 3.17 -6.58 -10.87
C LEU A 21 4.20 -5.46 -10.71
N THR A 22 3.91 -4.45 -9.88
CA THR A 22 4.77 -3.27 -9.75
C THR A 22 5.00 -2.88 -8.29
N SER A 23 6.20 -2.38 -8.04
CA SER A 23 6.58 -1.72 -6.78
C SER A 23 6.84 -0.23 -6.93
N THR A 24 6.77 0.28 -8.16
CA THR A 24 7.11 1.65 -8.51
C THR A 24 5.83 2.48 -8.65
N PRO A 25 5.73 3.62 -7.96
CA PRO A 25 4.61 4.53 -8.16
C PRO A 25 4.71 5.27 -9.50
N ASN A 26 3.58 5.52 -10.15
CA ASN A 26 3.52 6.33 -11.38
C ASN A 26 3.63 7.83 -11.11
N THR A 27 3.29 8.26 -9.89
CA THR A 27 3.24 9.66 -9.48
C THR A 27 3.95 9.84 -8.13
N ALA A 28 4.38 11.08 -7.84
CA ALA A 28 5.05 11.39 -6.57
C ALA A 28 4.11 11.33 -5.35
N GLY A 29 2.81 11.32 -5.58
CA GLY A 29 1.77 11.34 -4.55
C GLY A 29 0.40 11.12 -5.19
N CYS A 30 -0.66 11.24 -4.38
CA CYS A 30 -2.03 11.17 -4.88
C CYS A 30 -2.29 12.28 -5.90
N GLU A 31 -2.81 11.91 -7.07
CA GLU A 31 -3.05 12.83 -8.18
C GLU A 31 -4.03 13.96 -7.81
N GLU A 32 -5.10 13.63 -7.08
CA GLU A 32 -6.06 14.64 -6.60
C GLU A 32 -5.44 15.63 -5.62
N CYS A 33 -4.65 15.16 -4.64
CA CYS A 33 -3.97 16.07 -3.71
C CYS A 33 -2.94 16.95 -4.41
N LEU A 34 -2.17 16.38 -5.35
CA LEU A 34 -1.20 17.14 -6.15
C LEU A 34 -1.89 18.19 -7.02
N ALA A 35 -3.03 17.88 -7.62
CA ALA A 35 -3.80 18.81 -8.44
C ALA A 35 -4.38 19.98 -7.61
N MET A 36 -4.76 19.71 -6.36
CA MET A 36 -5.30 20.71 -5.43
C MET A 36 -4.20 21.50 -4.70
N GLY A 37 -2.96 21.02 -4.73
CA GLY A 37 -1.87 21.56 -3.91
C GLY A 37 -1.99 21.18 -2.43
N ASP A 38 -2.78 20.15 -2.13
CA ASP A 38 -3.03 19.64 -0.80
C ASP A 38 -1.97 18.61 -0.36
N THR A 39 -1.88 18.43 0.94
CA THR A 39 -1.03 17.42 1.56
C THR A 39 -1.81 16.15 1.88
N TRP A 40 -1.10 15.03 2.01
CA TRP A 40 -1.65 13.72 2.38
C TRP A 40 -0.98 13.20 3.66
N VAL A 41 -1.70 12.34 4.39
CA VAL A 41 -1.16 11.65 5.58
C VAL A 41 -0.55 10.31 5.19
N HIS A 42 -1.35 9.47 4.51
CA HIS A 42 -0.94 8.15 4.08
C HIS A 42 -1.32 7.90 2.61
N LEU A 43 -0.37 7.33 1.88
CA LEU A 43 -0.54 6.93 0.50
C LEU A 43 -0.61 5.41 0.38
N ARG A 44 -1.44 4.92 -0.54
CA ARG A 44 -1.49 3.53 -0.97
C ARG A 44 -1.03 3.44 -2.41
N LEU A 45 -0.18 2.46 -2.67
CA LEU A 45 0.26 2.10 -4.02
C LEU A 45 -0.52 0.88 -4.49
N CYS A 46 -1.22 1.00 -5.61
CA CYS A 46 -1.77 -0.15 -6.30
C CYS A 46 -0.63 -0.99 -6.87
N ARG A 47 -0.50 -2.22 -6.37
CA ARG A 47 0.56 -3.16 -6.80
C ARG A 47 0.32 -3.77 -8.18
N THR A 48 -0.86 -3.55 -8.76
CA THR A 48 -1.21 -4.04 -10.10
C THR A 48 -0.90 -3.00 -11.18
N CYS A 49 -1.23 -1.72 -10.96
CA CYS A 49 -1.10 -0.68 -11.97
C CYS A 49 -0.15 0.48 -11.61
N GLY A 50 0.31 0.58 -10.36
CA GLY A 50 1.23 1.64 -9.92
C GLY A 50 0.57 2.98 -9.56
N HIS A 51 -0.77 3.06 -9.60
CA HIS A 51 -1.52 4.24 -9.17
C HIS A 51 -1.36 4.48 -7.67
N VAL A 52 -1.24 5.75 -7.29
CA VAL A 52 -1.08 6.20 -5.91
C VAL A 52 -2.33 6.96 -5.47
N SER A 53 -2.98 6.48 -4.42
CA SER A 53 -4.17 7.11 -3.83
C SER A 53 -3.95 7.45 -2.36
N CYS A 54 -4.73 8.41 -1.84
CA CYS A 54 -4.83 8.61 -0.40
C CYS A 54 -5.56 7.43 0.26
N CYS A 55 -5.20 7.10 1.50
CA CYS A 55 -6.07 6.25 2.33
C CYS A 55 -7.44 6.94 2.45
N ASP A 56 -8.51 6.17 2.30
CA ASP A 56 -9.92 6.60 2.46
C ASP A 56 -10.18 7.41 3.74
N ASP A 57 -9.36 7.20 4.78
CA ASP A 57 -9.40 7.89 6.07
C ASP A 57 -8.59 9.20 6.15
N SER A 58 -8.03 9.69 5.04
CA SER A 58 -7.18 10.90 5.01
C SER A 58 -7.94 12.12 4.48
N LYS A 59 -9.06 12.47 5.10
CA LYS A 59 -9.56 13.84 5.12
C LYS A 59 -9.23 14.40 6.50
N ILE A 60 -8.35 15.39 6.56
CA ILE A 60 -8.27 16.27 7.72
C ILE A 60 -9.58 17.07 7.68
N GLU A 61 -10.54 16.74 8.55
CA GLU A 61 -11.51 17.73 9.02
C GLU A 61 -10.85 18.69 10.00
#